data_AF-A0A5M3Z8K9-F1
#
_entry.id   AF-A0A5M3Z8K9-F1
#
_cell.length_a   1.000
_cell.length_b   1.000
_cell.length_c   1.000
_cell.angle_alpha   90.00
_cell.angle_beta   90.00
_cell.angle_gamma   90.00
#
_symmetry.space_group_name_H-M   'P 1'
#
loop_
_entity.id
_entity.type
_entity.pdbx_description
1 polymer ?
#
loop_
_entity_poly.entity_id
_entity_poly.type
_entity_poly.pdbx_seq_one_letter_code
_entity_poly.pdbx_strand_id
1 'polypeptide(L)'
;MIVGPPETPYQFAFFEFSVKFGIGKPDVLYGSSSNYVAVNLILGFQDYPAKPPTVQALTTNKGRCRFNPNIYASGRVCLSILGTWQSHPGEQWSSAQGLESTLLSIQSLMSNNPYKNEPGYETARSETDKQNMKDYVEKIQHESLRIAVIQPMETSLGISSALGGASYPNYDEDEVLPRGNTESTCESFIDLRKRRFLWYYESYMQTIDAEEPKNPPKRRFKKMPFEHSANAMNGHFDYPELRRRMIAIKEKILSETEEWPAEGLAARDQELGIAVNLRHQYEQISQDLKDQKNFGITLELANDNAFLWELTYFGRPMSHLDGGVFKFKIYLSPRFPDEQPRVFMDQPIFHVRVSKAGVLCYLPQRVDDMRNHIDAIVAAIDEESPPYDPRTNVNPEASILFWGTPEDRKKYYRNLRRSIEKTWE
;
A
#
# COMPACT_ATOMS: atom_id res chain seq x y z
N MET A 1 2.21 8.95 -1.65
CA MET A 1 1.81 7.91 -0.67
C MET A 1 3.07 7.21 -0.17
N ILE A 2 3.19 6.96 1.14
CA ILE A 2 4.25 6.18 1.76
C ILE A 2 3.61 4.93 2.39
N VAL A 3 4.17 3.76 2.09
CA VAL A 3 3.78 2.50 2.74
C VAL A 3 4.55 2.39 4.05
N GLY A 4 3.84 2.10 5.14
CA GLY A 4 4.43 1.96 6.46
C GLY A 4 5.46 0.83 6.52
N PRO A 5 6.62 1.03 7.19
CA PRO A 5 7.69 0.04 7.21
C PRO A 5 7.27 -1.29 7.86
N PRO A 6 7.80 -2.43 7.38
CA PRO A 6 7.58 -3.74 8.00
C PRO A 6 8.09 -3.76 9.45
N GLU A 7 7.55 -4.64 10.30
CA GLU A 7 7.99 -4.81 11.70
C GLU A 7 7.83 -3.54 12.56
N THR A 8 6.90 -2.66 12.17
CA THR A 8 6.54 -1.45 12.91
C THR A 8 5.02 -1.41 13.12
N PRO A 9 4.49 -0.61 14.06
CA PRO A 9 3.04 -0.43 14.19
C PRO A 9 2.38 0.26 12.97
N TYR A 10 3.14 0.62 11.95
CA TYR A 10 2.66 1.20 10.69
C TYR A 10 2.61 0.16 9.56
N GLN A 11 3.04 -1.08 9.83
CA GLN A 11 3.32 -2.10 8.83
C GLN A 11 2.29 -2.17 7.70
N PHE A 12 2.79 -1.92 6.49
CA PHE A 12 2.07 -1.98 5.22
C PHE A 12 0.89 -1.01 5.05
N ALA A 13 0.59 -0.17 6.04
CA ALA A 13 -0.49 0.81 5.95
C ALA A 13 -0.15 1.97 5.00
N PHE A 14 -1.19 2.60 4.42
CA PHE A 14 -1.04 3.62 3.38
C PHE A 14 -1.15 5.03 3.97
N PHE A 15 -0.02 5.74 4.05
CA PHE A 15 0.02 7.12 4.55
C PHE A 15 0.14 8.11 3.39
N GLU A 16 -0.80 9.04 3.30
CA GLU A 16 -0.81 10.07 2.27
C GLU A 16 -0.27 11.39 2.81
N PHE A 17 0.55 12.04 2.00
CA PHE A 17 1.19 13.30 2.30
C PHE A 17 1.04 14.23 1.09
N SER A 18 0.68 15.48 1.34
CA SER A 18 0.78 16.56 0.37
C SER A 18 2.16 17.20 0.48
N VAL A 19 2.85 17.33 -0.65
CA VAL A 19 4.15 18.00 -0.73
C VAL A 19 4.03 19.17 -1.70
N LYS A 20 4.37 20.37 -1.25
CA LYS A 20 4.32 21.61 -2.05
C LYS A 20 5.71 22.22 -2.12
N PHE A 21 6.19 22.47 -3.34
CA PHE A 21 7.46 23.13 -3.60
C PHE A 21 7.19 24.62 -3.84
N GLY A 22 7.74 25.52 -3.01
CA GLY A 22 7.51 26.97 -3.11
C GLY A 22 6.11 27.46 -2.65
N ILE A 23 6.04 28.67 -2.08
CA ILE A 23 4.78 29.27 -1.59
C ILE A 23 4.33 30.37 -2.57
N GLY A 24 3.17 30.20 -3.19
CA GLY A 24 2.33 31.36 -3.49
C GLY A 24 1.47 31.64 -2.26
N LYS A 25 1.65 32.80 -1.61
CA LYS A 25 0.52 33.41 -0.89
C LYS A 25 -0.59 33.64 -1.93
N PRO A 26 -1.88 33.60 -1.58
CA PRO A 26 -2.90 34.12 -2.48
C PRO A 26 -2.68 35.63 -2.60
N ASP A 27 -2.03 36.07 -3.69
CA ASP A 27 -1.94 37.50 -3.99
C ASP A 27 -3.33 37.99 -4.39
N VAL A 28 -3.91 38.80 -3.52
CA VAL A 28 -5.03 39.68 -3.86
C VAL A 28 -4.47 40.73 -4.82
N LEU A 29 -4.65 40.52 -6.13
CA LEU A 29 -4.32 41.52 -7.14
C LEU A 29 -5.38 42.62 -7.10
N TYR A 30 -5.01 43.79 -6.57
CA TYR A 30 -5.67 45.03 -6.95
C TYR A 30 -5.42 45.26 -8.43
N GLY A 31 -6.50 45.31 -9.21
CA GLY A 31 -6.45 45.53 -10.65
C GLY A 31 -5.84 46.89 -10.99
N SER A 32 -5.00 46.91 -12.02
CA SER A 32 -4.96 48.05 -12.93
C SER A 32 -4.61 47.59 -14.35
N SER A 33 -5.35 48.19 -15.26
CA SER A 33 -5.47 48.00 -16.69
C SER A 33 -4.12 47.97 -17.44
N SER A 34 -3.86 46.90 -18.21
CA SER A 34 -3.31 46.99 -19.57
C SER A 34 -3.20 45.62 -20.24
N ASN A 35 -3.60 45.58 -21.50
CA ASN A 35 -3.63 44.41 -22.39
C ASN A 35 -2.22 43.85 -22.65
N TYR A 36 -1.82 42.83 -21.90
CA TYR A 36 -0.85 41.83 -22.32
C TYR A 36 -1.29 40.46 -21.79
N VAL A 37 -1.59 39.52 -22.69
CA VAL A 37 -1.77 38.12 -22.32
C VAL A 37 -0.38 37.53 -22.10
N ALA A 38 0.11 37.64 -20.87
CA ALA A 38 1.27 36.88 -20.42
C ALA A 38 0.85 35.42 -20.25
N VAL A 39 1.43 34.54 -21.07
CA VAL A 39 1.32 33.10 -20.92
C VAL A 39 1.95 32.73 -19.57
N ASN A 40 1.11 32.45 -18.57
CA ASN A 40 1.53 31.98 -17.24
C ASN A 40 2.05 30.53 -17.33
N LEU A 41 3.28 30.39 -17.83
CA LEU A 41 4.09 29.20 -17.65
C LEU A 41 5.28 29.60 -16.76
N ILE A 42 5.52 28.85 -15.68
CA ILE A 42 6.67 28.96 -14.74
C ILE A 42 6.48 29.99 -13.62
N LEU A 43 5.93 29.61 -12.45
CA LEU A 43 6.31 30.18 -11.13
C LEU A 43 5.97 29.23 -9.95
N GLY A 44 6.12 27.91 -10.12
CA GLY A 44 5.99 26.92 -9.04
C GLY A 44 7.29 26.62 -8.28
N PHE A 45 8.39 27.32 -8.57
CA PHE A 45 9.74 26.97 -8.12
C PHE A 45 10.51 28.14 -7.49
N GLN A 46 9.87 29.26 -7.14
CA GLN A 46 10.62 30.50 -6.83
C GLN A 46 11.68 30.35 -5.73
N ASP A 47 11.50 29.43 -4.78
CA ASP A 47 12.46 29.20 -3.70
C ASP A 47 12.97 27.75 -3.58
N TYR A 48 12.46 26.78 -4.36
CA TYR A 48 12.97 25.41 -4.30
C TYR A 48 14.09 25.24 -5.33
N PRO A 49 15.27 24.67 -4.98
CA PRO A 49 15.60 23.94 -3.75
C PRO A 49 16.27 24.78 -2.65
N ALA A 50 16.29 26.12 -2.73
CA ALA A 50 16.89 26.96 -1.68
C ALA A 50 16.15 26.86 -0.32
N LYS A 51 14.83 26.66 -0.35
CA LYS A 51 13.98 26.38 0.82
C LYS A 51 13.38 24.97 0.74
N PRO A 52 13.13 24.33 1.89
CA PRO A 52 12.50 23.02 1.91
C PRO A 52 11.07 23.06 1.36
N PRO A 53 10.55 21.94 0.83
CA PRO A 53 9.15 21.82 0.51
C PRO A 53 8.28 21.86 1.77
N THR A 54 7.03 22.31 1.63
CA THR A 54 6.02 22.18 2.70
C THR A 54 5.39 20.80 2.62
N VAL A 55 5.35 20.08 3.75
CA VAL A 55 4.76 18.74 3.85
C VAL A 55 3.59 18.74 4.82
N GLN A 56 2.48 18.13 4.43
CA GLN A 56 1.31 17.90 5.29
C GLN A 56 0.84 16.44 5.19
N ALA A 57 0.68 15.78 6.34
CA ALA A 57 0.04 14.46 6.40
C ALA A 57 -1.47 14.61 6.20
N LEU A 58 -2.03 13.81 5.29
CA LEU A 58 -3.46 13.80 4.93
C LEU A 58 -4.21 12.70 5.70
N THR A 59 -3.52 11.58 5.99
CA THR A 59 -4.06 10.48 6.77
C THR A 59 -4.06 10.83 8.26
N THR A 60 -5.04 11.63 8.72
CA THR A 60 -5.12 12.09 10.13
C THR A 60 -6.49 11.93 10.78
N ASN A 61 -7.41 11.20 10.12
CA ASN A 61 -8.79 11.03 10.58
C ASN A 61 -9.47 12.38 10.89
N LYS A 62 -9.35 13.34 9.96
CA LYS A 62 -9.91 14.70 10.07
C LYS A 62 -9.44 15.44 11.35
N GLY A 63 -8.13 15.40 11.63
CA GLY A 63 -7.58 16.12 12.79
C GLY A 63 -7.58 15.35 14.11
N ARG A 64 -7.97 14.07 14.13
CA ARG A 64 -8.23 13.31 15.38
C ARG A 64 -7.20 12.23 15.69
N CYS A 65 -6.34 11.89 14.74
CA CYS A 65 -5.37 10.81 14.89
C CYS A 65 -3.95 11.34 14.78
N ARG A 66 -3.23 11.29 15.91
CA ARG A 66 -1.78 11.54 15.96
C ARG A 66 -1.04 10.22 15.74
N PHE A 67 -0.50 10.04 14.55
CA PHE A 67 0.21 8.80 14.21
C PHE A 67 1.60 8.70 14.82
N ASN A 68 2.27 9.82 15.06
CA ASN A 68 3.65 9.84 15.58
C ASN A 68 3.88 11.12 16.39
N PRO A 69 4.85 11.16 17.33
CA PRO A 69 5.23 12.42 17.94
C PRO A 69 5.57 13.52 16.94
N ASN A 70 6.16 13.15 15.81
CA ASN A 70 6.51 14.04 14.72
C ASN A 70 5.46 14.13 13.60
N ILE A 71 4.33 13.43 13.70
CA ILE A 71 3.22 13.47 12.73
C ILE A 71 1.94 13.80 13.50
N TYR A 72 1.62 15.08 13.55
CA TYR A 72 0.58 15.64 14.40
C TYR A 72 -0.81 15.31 13.87
N ALA A 73 -1.81 15.33 14.75
CA ALA A 73 -3.20 15.15 14.35
C ALA A 73 -3.66 16.21 13.33
N SER A 74 -3.14 17.45 13.41
CA SER A 74 -3.41 18.52 12.42
C SER A 74 -2.80 18.28 11.04
N GLY A 75 -1.97 17.25 10.87
CA GLY A 75 -1.23 16.96 9.64
C GLY A 75 0.14 17.62 9.57
N ARG A 76 0.56 18.39 10.57
CA ARG A 76 1.93 18.94 10.63
C ARG A 76 2.96 17.81 10.79
N VAL A 77 3.99 17.85 9.95
CA VAL A 77 5.16 16.95 10.03
C VAL A 77 6.37 17.69 10.56
N CYS A 78 6.98 17.16 11.62
CA CYS A 78 8.12 17.76 12.33
C CYS A 78 9.43 17.05 11.97
N LEU A 79 10.24 17.67 11.12
CA LEU A 79 11.55 17.18 10.69
C LEU A 79 12.56 18.34 10.66
N SER A 80 13.81 18.05 11.01
CA SER A 80 14.91 19.03 10.97
C SER A 80 15.14 19.57 9.56
N ILE A 81 15.14 18.67 8.56
CA ILE A 81 15.29 19.01 7.15
C ILE A 81 14.13 19.83 6.58
N LEU A 82 12.99 19.91 7.28
CA LEU A 82 11.86 20.76 6.89
C LEU A 82 11.84 22.08 7.68
N GLY A 83 12.81 22.31 8.57
CA GLY A 83 12.84 23.47 9.47
C GLY A 83 11.71 23.45 10.51
N THR A 84 11.01 22.32 10.68
CA THR A 84 9.87 22.18 11.61
C THR A 84 10.26 21.54 12.94
N TRP A 85 11.53 21.21 13.12
CA TRP A 85 12.12 20.61 14.32
C TRP A 85 13.48 21.23 14.66
N GLN A 86 13.85 21.22 15.94
CA GLN A 86 15.16 21.71 16.40
C GLN A 86 16.27 20.71 16.00
N SER A 87 17.37 21.21 15.46
CA SER A 87 18.50 20.36 15.03
C SER A 87 19.81 21.11 15.00
N HIS A 88 20.91 20.37 14.86
CA HIS A 88 22.22 20.95 14.59
C HIS A 88 22.27 21.57 13.17
N PRO A 89 23.13 22.57 12.92
CA PRO A 89 23.23 23.25 11.61
C PRO A 89 23.49 22.30 10.43
N GLY A 90 24.14 21.15 10.66
CA GLY A 90 24.40 20.14 9.62
C GLY A 90 23.21 19.23 9.28
N GLU A 91 22.13 19.27 10.06
CA GLU A 91 20.94 18.41 9.91
C GLU A 91 19.73 19.16 9.35
N GLN A 92 19.93 20.43 8.99
CA GLN A 92 18.91 21.30 8.41
C GLN A 92 18.81 21.12 6.90
N TRP A 93 17.79 21.74 6.30
CA TRP A 93 17.61 21.76 4.85
C TRP A 93 18.88 22.27 4.14
N SER A 94 19.26 21.58 3.07
CA SER A 94 20.23 22.08 2.10
C SER A 94 19.73 21.79 0.70
N SER A 95 20.13 22.61 -0.28
CA SER A 95 19.73 22.43 -1.69
C SER A 95 20.22 21.13 -2.32
N ALA A 96 21.07 20.37 -1.63
CA ALA A 96 21.48 19.02 -2.02
C ALA A 96 20.40 17.96 -1.72
N GLN A 97 19.41 18.30 -0.87
CA GLN A 97 18.30 17.43 -0.52
C GLN A 97 17.18 17.51 -1.57
N GLY A 98 16.48 16.40 -1.76
CA GLY A 98 15.44 16.24 -2.77
C GLY A 98 14.11 15.76 -2.19
N LEU A 99 13.15 15.50 -3.08
CA LEU A 99 11.91 14.82 -2.70
C LEU A 99 12.19 13.43 -2.12
N GLU A 100 13.12 12.67 -2.70
CA GLU A 100 13.47 11.33 -2.23
C GLU A 100 13.96 11.33 -0.78
N SER A 101 14.94 12.17 -0.45
CA SER A 101 15.46 12.27 0.93
C SER A 101 14.43 12.81 1.92
N THR A 102 13.51 13.66 1.46
CA THR A 102 12.35 14.09 2.25
C THR A 102 11.42 12.92 2.56
N LEU A 103 11.06 12.12 1.55
CA LEU A 103 10.19 10.94 1.72
C LEU A 103 10.83 9.87 2.61
N LEU A 104 12.13 9.60 2.44
CA LEU A 104 12.88 8.68 3.29
C LEU A 104 12.92 9.16 4.75
N SER A 105 13.07 10.47 4.97
CA SER A 105 13.07 11.07 6.31
C SER A 105 11.70 10.99 6.98
N ILE A 106 10.61 11.12 6.21
CA ILE A 106 9.26 10.90 6.73
C ILE A 106 9.06 9.42 7.07
N GLN A 107 9.55 8.51 6.21
CA GLN A 107 9.44 7.08 6.44
C GLN A 107 10.23 6.63 7.68
N SER A 108 11.39 7.23 7.96
CA SER A 108 12.20 6.90 9.14
C SER A 108 11.55 7.28 10.48
N LEU A 109 10.62 8.25 10.49
CA LEU A 109 9.80 8.55 11.68
C LEU A 109 8.90 7.38 12.08
N MET A 110 8.48 6.57 11.10
CA MET A 110 7.62 5.40 11.31
C MET A 110 8.42 4.20 11.84
N SER A 111 9.08 4.39 12.99
CA SER A 111 9.93 3.41 13.64
C SER A 111 9.15 2.32 14.39
N ASN A 112 9.84 1.26 14.82
CA ASN A 112 9.27 0.19 15.63
C ASN A 112 8.81 0.64 17.03
N ASN A 113 9.37 1.75 17.54
CA ASN A 113 8.99 2.32 18.82
C ASN A 113 8.85 3.85 18.70
N PRO A 114 7.70 4.31 18.18
CA PRO A 114 7.49 5.73 17.93
C PRO A 114 7.36 6.57 19.20
N TYR A 115 7.21 5.97 20.39
CA TYR A 115 7.21 6.69 21.67
C TYR A 115 8.54 7.42 21.91
N LYS A 116 9.66 6.82 21.47
CA LYS A 116 11.00 7.39 21.63
C LYS A 116 11.29 8.59 20.73
N ASN A 117 10.41 8.86 19.77
CA ASN A 117 10.55 10.02 18.91
C ASN A 117 10.14 11.33 19.62
N GLU A 118 9.49 11.24 20.79
CA GLU A 118 9.16 12.41 21.61
C GLU A 118 10.43 12.94 22.32
N PRO A 119 10.71 14.26 22.25
CA PRO A 119 11.75 14.92 23.02
C PRO A 119 11.74 14.55 24.50
N GLY A 120 12.90 14.15 25.01
CA GLY A 120 13.09 13.77 26.40
C GLY A 120 12.71 12.31 26.71
N TYR A 121 12.21 11.55 25.73
CA TYR A 121 11.88 10.13 25.87
C TYR A 121 12.82 9.19 25.07
N GLU A 122 13.90 9.72 24.48
CA GLU A 122 14.83 8.97 23.62
C GLU A 122 15.52 7.83 24.39
N THR A 123 15.88 8.13 25.64
CA THR A 123 16.57 7.20 26.56
C THR A 123 15.65 6.66 27.65
N ALA A 124 14.33 6.83 27.50
CA ALA A 124 13.33 6.36 28.44
C ALA A 124 13.47 4.84 28.70
N ARG A 125 13.70 4.47 29.95
CA ARG A 125 13.99 3.08 30.38
C ARG A 125 13.23 2.65 31.64
N SER A 126 12.46 3.56 32.25
CA SER A 126 11.69 3.24 33.45
C SER A 126 10.65 2.16 33.14
N GLU A 127 10.21 1.40 34.14
CA GLU A 127 9.20 0.36 33.91
C GLU A 127 7.86 0.96 33.43
N THR A 128 7.53 2.16 33.92
CA THR A 128 6.39 2.94 33.43
C THR A 128 6.54 3.32 31.96
N ASP A 129 7.74 3.71 31.52
CA ASP A 129 7.99 4.03 30.11
C ASP A 129 7.90 2.80 29.22
N LYS A 130 8.42 1.65 29.67
CA LYS A 130 8.28 0.40 28.91
C LYS A 130 6.83 0.02 28.70
N GLN A 131 5.98 0.20 29.72
CA GLN A 131 4.54 -0.04 29.57
C GLN A 131 3.91 0.98 28.63
N ASN A 132 4.25 2.27 28.76
CA ASN A 132 3.74 3.31 27.87
C ASN A 132 4.17 3.09 26.41
N MET A 133 5.39 2.63 26.16
CA MET A 133 5.87 2.26 24.83
C MET A 133 4.99 1.18 24.20
N LYS A 134 4.67 0.11 24.96
CA LYS A 134 3.77 -0.96 24.50
C LYS A 134 2.37 -0.41 24.22
N ASP A 135 1.78 0.30 25.19
CA ASP A 135 0.45 0.89 25.05
C ASP A 135 0.37 1.85 23.84
N TYR A 136 1.45 2.58 23.55
CA TYR A 136 1.55 3.51 22.42
C TYR A 136 1.63 2.78 21.07
N VAL A 137 2.45 1.72 21.00
CA VAL A 137 2.57 0.84 19.82
C VAL A 137 1.22 0.19 19.50
N GLU A 138 0.55 -0.38 20.50
CA GLU A 138 -0.75 -1.05 20.35
C GLU A 138 -1.81 -0.12 19.73
N LYS A 139 -1.93 1.11 20.24
CA LYS A 139 -2.93 2.05 19.70
C LYS A 139 -2.57 2.55 18.29
N ILE A 140 -1.28 2.76 17.97
CA ILE A 140 -0.87 3.15 16.62
C ILE A 140 -1.16 2.00 15.66
N GLN A 141 -0.86 0.77 16.03
CA GLN A 141 -1.12 -0.41 15.20
C GLN A 141 -2.60 -0.57 14.86
N HIS A 142 -3.47 -0.40 15.87
CA HIS A 142 -4.91 -0.39 15.65
C HIS A 142 -5.35 0.73 14.68
N GLU A 143 -4.88 1.96 14.90
CA GLU A 143 -5.26 3.12 14.09
C GLU A 143 -4.66 3.09 12.68
N SER A 144 -3.48 2.49 12.50
CA SER A 144 -2.88 2.23 11.18
C SER A 144 -3.79 1.33 10.35
N LEU A 145 -4.28 0.22 10.92
CA LEU A 145 -5.24 -0.64 10.23
C LEU A 145 -6.55 0.10 9.96
N ARG A 146 -7.11 0.77 10.97
CA ARG A 146 -8.43 1.40 10.87
C ARG A 146 -8.47 2.56 9.87
N ILE A 147 -7.50 3.48 9.95
CA ILE A 147 -7.52 4.75 9.21
C ILE A 147 -6.63 4.71 7.97
N ALA A 148 -5.47 4.05 8.02
CA ALA A 148 -4.51 4.06 6.92
C ALA A 148 -4.64 2.85 5.99
N VAL A 149 -5.36 1.79 6.39
CA VAL A 149 -5.69 0.65 5.52
C VAL A 149 -7.19 0.63 5.17
N ILE A 150 -8.07 0.51 6.16
CA ILE A 150 -9.49 0.20 5.94
C ILE A 150 -10.27 1.40 5.38
N GLN A 151 -10.21 2.57 6.02
CA GLN A 151 -10.98 3.74 5.58
C GLN A 151 -10.73 4.18 4.12
N PRO A 152 -9.48 4.26 3.63
CA PRO A 152 -9.21 4.66 2.25
C PRO A 152 -9.71 3.60 1.25
N MET A 153 -9.67 2.33 1.63
CA MET A 153 -10.18 1.22 0.85
C MET A 153 -11.71 1.24 0.76
N GLU A 154 -12.41 1.42 1.88
CA GLU A 154 -13.88 1.54 1.90
C GLU A 154 -14.34 2.72 1.04
N THR A 155 -13.64 3.85 1.15
CA THR A 155 -13.92 5.05 0.35
C THR A 155 -13.73 4.76 -1.14
N SER A 156 -12.64 4.10 -1.51
CA SER A 156 -12.34 3.76 -2.91
C SER A 156 -13.28 2.71 -3.52
N LEU A 157 -13.89 1.86 -2.68
CA LEU A 157 -14.80 0.79 -3.10
C LEU A 157 -16.28 1.16 -2.94
N GLY A 158 -16.58 2.38 -2.47
CA GLY A 158 -17.96 2.80 -2.19
C GLY A 158 -18.65 1.96 -1.12
N ILE A 159 -17.88 1.28 -0.26
CA ILE A 159 -18.44 0.51 0.85
C ILE A 159 -18.94 1.53 1.86
N SER A 160 -20.24 1.84 1.80
CA SER A 160 -20.88 2.61 2.85
C SER A 160 -20.67 1.85 4.14
N SER A 161 -19.85 2.40 5.03
CA SER A 161 -19.85 1.95 6.41
C SER A 161 -21.30 2.06 6.86
N ALA A 162 -21.92 0.93 7.21
CA ALA A 162 -23.21 0.90 7.90
C ALA A 162 -23.07 1.47 9.33
N LEU A 163 -22.35 2.58 9.47
CA LEU A 163 -22.34 3.52 10.57
C LEU A 163 -23.07 4.79 10.11
N GLY A 164 -24.32 4.62 9.70
CA GLY A 164 -25.33 5.55 10.16
C GLY A 164 -25.57 5.27 11.65
N GLY A 165 -25.35 6.26 12.51
CA GLY A 165 -26.01 6.28 13.82
C GLY A 165 -25.35 5.54 15.00
N ALA A 166 -24.03 5.49 15.10
CA ALA A 166 -23.45 5.60 16.44
C ALA A 166 -23.47 7.09 16.80
N SER A 167 -24.34 7.49 17.73
CA SER A 167 -24.27 8.78 18.40
C SER A 167 -22.82 9.04 18.82
N TYR A 168 -22.10 9.87 18.05
CA TYR A 168 -20.87 10.48 18.54
C TYR A 168 -21.26 11.28 19.78
N PRO A 169 -20.62 11.09 20.94
CA PRO A 169 -20.78 12.05 22.01
C PRO A 169 -20.40 13.41 21.44
N ASN A 170 -21.30 14.39 21.56
CA ASN A 170 -20.98 15.81 21.35
C ASN A 170 -19.73 16.11 22.17
N TYR A 171 -18.59 16.22 21.49
CA TYR A 171 -17.44 16.94 22.00
C TYR A 171 -17.55 18.32 21.36
N ASP A 172 -17.55 19.34 22.21
CA ASP A 172 -17.90 20.73 21.94
C ASP A 172 -17.47 21.23 20.54
N GLU A 173 -18.42 21.88 19.86
CA GLU A 173 -18.29 22.45 18.51
C GLU A 173 -17.32 23.65 18.40
N ASP A 174 -16.58 24.00 19.44
CA ASP A 174 -15.92 25.30 19.56
C ASP A 174 -14.43 25.35 19.15
N GLU A 175 -13.89 24.35 18.46
CA GLU A 175 -12.57 24.45 17.80
C GLU A 175 -12.59 23.93 16.35
N VAL A 176 -13.45 24.53 15.51
CA VAL A 176 -13.37 24.34 14.06
C VAL A 176 -12.19 25.16 13.52
N LEU A 177 -11.03 24.52 13.37
CA LEU A 177 -9.97 25.02 12.49
C LEU A 177 -10.53 25.17 11.07
N PRO A 178 -10.14 26.21 10.29
CA PRO A 178 -10.77 26.54 9.02
C PRO A 178 -10.75 25.35 8.05
N ARG A 179 -11.94 24.96 7.59
CA ARG A 179 -12.14 23.96 6.54
C ARG A 179 -11.54 24.47 5.23
N GLY A 180 -10.33 24.02 4.91
CA GLY A 180 -9.87 23.95 3.53
C GLY A 180 -10.50 22.72 2.89
N ASN A 181 -11.15 22.87 1.74
CA ASN A 181 -11.61 21.75 0.92
C ASN A 181 -10.43 20.82 0.60
N THR A 182 -10.32 19.70 1.33
CA THR A 182 -9.40 18.61 1.04
C THR A 182 -10.18 17.33 0.80
N GLU A 183 -11.22 17.39 -0.03
CA GLU A 183 -11.70 16.22 -0.76
C GLU A 183 -10.86 16.10 -2.02
N SER A 184 -9.62 15.68 -1.84
CA SER A 184 -8.79 15.21 -2.94
C SER A 184 -7.98 14.03 -2.43
N THR A 185 -8.65 12.93 -2.13
CA THR A 185 -7.97 11.63 -2.21
C THR A 185 -7.42 11.54 -3.62
N CYS A 186 -6.10 11.41 -3.75
CA CYS A 186 -5.48 11.33 -5.06
C CYS A 186 -5.98 10.03 -5.74
N GLU A 187 -6.89 10.15 -6.72
CA GLU A 187 -7.47 9.02 -7.45
C GLU A 187 -6.39 8.10 -8.04
N SER A 188 -5.21 8.65 -8.33
CA SER A 188 -4.04 7.96 -8.86
C SER A 188 -3.56 6.75 -8.03
N PHE A 189 -3.84 6.69 -6.73
CA PHE A 189 -3.39 5.56 -5.89
C PHE A 189 -4.46 4.49 -5.63
N ILE A 190 -5.66 4.60 -6.20
CA ILE A 190 -6.76 3.67 -5.92
C ILE A 190 -6.37 2.23 -6.28
N ASP A 191 -5.97 1.98 -7.53
CA ASP A 191 -5.60 0.62 -7.99
C ASP A 191 -4.37 0.09 -7.22
N LEU A 192 -3.37 0.94 -7.01
CA LEU A 192 -2.18 0.57 -6.26
C LEU A 192 -2.52 0.11 -4.84
N ARG A 193 -3.43 0.80 -4.15
CA ARG A 193 -3.91 0.40 -2.82
C ARG A 193 -4.65 -0.93 -2.88
N LYS A 194 -5.56 -1.14 -3.84
CA LYS A 194 -6.29 -2.41 -4.02
C LYS A 194 -5.35 -3.60 -4.22
N ARG A 195 -4.34 -3.47 -5.09
CA ARG A 195 -3.36 -4.54 -5.33
C ARG A 195 -2.49 -4.82 -4.11
N ARG A 196 -1.94 -3.77 -3.50
CA ARG A 196 -1.09 -3.90 -2.30
C ARG A 196 -1.89 -4.42 -1.10
N PHE A 197 -3.17 -4.08 -1.00
CA PHE A 197 -4.07 -4.62 0.01
C PHE A 197 -4.17 -6.15 -0.10
N LEU A 198 -4.38 -6.67 -1.31
CA LEU A 198 -4.41 -8.12 -1.53
C LEU A 198 -3.08 -8.79 -1.17
N TRP A 199 -1.95 -8.14 -1.47
CA TRP A 199 -0.61 -8.64 -1.15
C TRP A 199 -0.36 -8.72 0.36
N TYR A 200 -0.81 -7.73 1.13
CA TYR A 200 -0.54 -7.62 2.56
C TYR A 200 -1.67 -8.15 3.44
N TYR A 201 -2.76 -8.65 2.85
CA TYR A 201 -3.95 -9.13 3.56
C TYR A 201 -3.62 -10.11 4.69
N GLU A 202 -2.76 -11.09 4.42
CA GLU A 202 -2.34 -12.09 5.41
C GLU A 202 -1.58 -11.46 6.59
N SER A 203 -0.73 -10.45 6.32
CA SER A 203 -0.02 -9.72 7.38
C SER A 203 -0.96 -8.93 8.28
N TYR A 204 -2.02 -8.34 7.69
CA TYR A 204 -3.05 -7.65 8.47
C TYR A 204 -3.84 -8.62 9.33
N MET A 205 -4.25 -9.77 8.78
CA MET A 205 -4.97 -10.80 9.53
C MET A 205 -4.14 -11.35 10.70
N GLN A 206 -2.86 -11.66 10.48
CA GLN A 206 -1.95 -12.11 11.54
C GLN A 206 -1.79 -11.07 12.65
N THR A 207 -1.75 -9.79 12.29
CA THR A 207 -1.73 -8.69 13.27
C THR A 207 -2.99 -8.69 14.12
N ILE A 208 -4.17 -8.79 13.50
CA ILE A 208 -5.45 -8.81 14.20
C ILE A 208 -5.52 -10.06 15.10
N ASP A 209 -5.15 -11.24 14.60
CA ASP A 209 -5.12 -12.50 15.36
C ASP A 209 -4.22 -12.41 16.61
N ALA A 210 -3.09 -11.72 16.50
CA ALA A 210 -2.14 -11.56 17.61
C ALA A 210 -2.61 -10.54 18.67
N GLU A 211 -3.32 -9.49 18.27
CA GLU A 211 -3.69 -8.37 19.14
C GLU A 211 -5.10 -8.47 19.72
N GLU A 212 -6.03 -9.13 19.03
CA GLU A 212 -7.43 -9.32 19.47
C GLU A 212 -7.55 -9.95 20.88
N PRO A 213 -6.78 -11.01 21.23
CA PRO A 213 -6.84 -11.59 22.58
C PRO A 213 -6.29 -10.67 23.67
N LYS A 214 -5.39 -9.74 23.32
CA LYS A 214 -4.74 -8.82 24.28
C LYS A 214 -5.62 -7.60 24.57
N ASN A 215 -6.47 -7.23 23.62
CA ASN A 215 -7.19 -5.97 23.61
C ASN A 215 -8.71 -6.21 23.44
N PRO A 216 -9.47 -6.33 24.55
CA PRO A 216 -10.90 -6.56 24.47
C PRO A 216 -11.62 -5.39 23.80
N PRO A 217 -12.75 -5.64 23.12
CA PRO A 217 -13.51 -4.60 22.44
C PRO A 217 -13.90 -3.45 23.37
N LYS A 218 -13.88 -2.23 22.84
CA LYS A 218 -14.20 -0.97 23.53
C LYS A 218 -13.25 -0.59 24.68
N ARG A 219 -12.13 -1.31 24.88
CA ARG A 219 -11.04 -0.84 25.75
C ARG A 219 -10.50 0.48 25.21
N ARG A 220 -10.55 1.54 26.04
CA ARG A 220 -10.08 2.88 25.63
C ARG A 220 -8.57 2.91 25.48
N PHE A 221 -8.09 3.72 24.52
CA PHE A 221 -6.67 3.99 24.38
C PHE A 221 -6.14 4.70 25.63
N LYS A 222 -4.96 4.28 26.08
CA LYS A 222 -4.26 4.97 27.15
C LYS A 222 -3.64 6.26 26.60
N LYS A 223 -3.89 7.37 27.28
CA LYS A 223 -3.29 8.66 26.97
C LYS A 223 -1.84 8.68 27.45
N MET A 224 -0.91 9.05 26.57
CA MET A 224 0.50 9.19 26.90
C MET A 224 0.77 10.51 27.64
N PRO A 225 1.84 10.59 28.44
CA PRO A 225 2.18 11.80 29.18
C PRO A 225 2.35 13.06 28.30
N PHE A 226 2.85 12.87 27.08
CA PHE A 226 3.12 13.93 26.10
C PHE A 226 1.93 14.26 25.19
N GLU A 227 0.76 13.63 25.38
CA GLU A 227 -0.44 13.96 24.61
C GLU A 227 -1.23 15.07 25.30
N HIS A 228 -1.47 16.18 24.59
CA HIS A 228 -2.31 17.29 25.06
C HIS A 228 -3.63 17.35 24.26
N SER A 229 -4.61 18.14 24.71
CA SER A 229 -5.98 18.17 24.17
C SER A 229 -6.05 18.29 22.64
N ALA A 230 -5.29 19.21 22.05
CA ALA A 230 -5.26 19.46 20.61
C ALA A 230 -4.40 18.47 19.78
N ASN A 231 -3.64 17.57 20.40
CA ASN A 231 -2.76 16.61 19.71
C ASN A 231 -2.68 15.27 20.47
N ALA A 232 -3.85 14.69 20.73
CA ALA A 232 -4.01 13.39 21.37
C ALA A 232 -4.65 12.40 20.40
N MET A 233 -4.42 11.11 20.64
CA MET A 233 -5.11 10.03 19.94
C MET A 233 -6.09 9.32 20.89
N ASN A 234 -7.34 9.77 20.84
CA ASN A 234 -8.44 9.22 21.64
C ASN A 234 -9.24 8.20 20.83
N GLY A 235 -9.65 7.11 21.47
CA GLY A 235 -10.41 6.04 20.82
C GLY A 235 -10.50 4.79 21.67
N HIS A 236 -10.87 3.69 21.04
CA HIS A 236 -10.91 2.38 21.66
C HIS A 236 -10.49 1.29 20.66
N PHE A 237 -10.06 0.16 21.19
CA PHE A 237 -9.77 -1.03 20.38
C PHE A 237 -11.07 -1.71 19.94
N ASP A 238 -11.12 -2.17 18.70
CA ASP A 238 -12.21 -2.98 18.15
C ASP A 238 -11.73 -3.89 17.01
N TYR A 239 -10.79 -4.79 17.33
CA TYR A 239 -10.23 -5.75 16.38
C TYR A 239 -11.27 -6.66 15.69
N PRO A 240 -12.33 -7.15 16.36
CA PRO A 240 -13.39 -7.91 15.68
C PRO A 240 -14.05 -7.11 14.55
N GLU A 241 -14.32 -5.82 14.77
CA GLU A 241 -14.89 -4.96 13.74
C GLU A 241 -13.89 -4.67 12.61
N LEU A 242 -12.60 -4.46 12.93
CA LEU A 242 -11.56 -4.31 11.92
C LEU A 242 -11.45 -5.57 11.03
N ARG A 243 -11.54 -6.77 11.62
CA ARG A 243 -11.54 -8.04 10.89
C ARG A 243 -12.70 -8.12 9.92
N ARG A 244 -13.92 -7.87 10.40
CA ARG A 244 -15.14 -7.90 9.58
C ARG A 244 -15.03 -6.96 8.37
N ARG A 245 -14.54 -5.73 8.59
CA ARG A 245 -14.34 -4.74 7.53
C ARG A 245 -13.25 -5.16 6.54
N MET A 246 -12.14 -5.73 7.01
CA MET A 246 -11.06 -6.22 6.16
C MET A 246 -11.52 -7.35 5.23
N ILE A 247 -12.32 -8.29 5.74
CA ILE A 247 -12.91 -9.38 4.96
C ILE A 247 -13.83 -8.80 3.88
N ALA A 248 -14.73 -7.89 4.24
CA ALA A 248 -15.65 -7.26 3.29
C ALA A 248 -14.91 -6.49 2.18
N ILE A 249 -13.82 -5.78 2.51
CA ILE A 249 -12.95 -5.12 1.52
C ILE A 249 -12.34 -6.16 0.58
N LYS A 250 -11.75 -7.24 1.11
CA LYS A 250 -11.14 -8.31 0.30
C LYS A 250 -12.17 -8.89 -0.67
N GLU A 251 -13.33 -9.28 -0.17
CA GLU A 251 -14.42 -9.85 -0.98
C GLU A 251 -14.86 -8.88 -2.08
N LYS A 252 -14.98 -7.58 -1.77
CA LYS A 252 -15.36 -6.58 -2.78
C LYS A 252 -14.31 -6.39 -3.87
N ILE A 253 -13.01 -6.42 -3.53
CA ILE A 253 -11.94 -6.36 -4.55
C ILE A 253 -11.95 -7.62 -5.42
N LEU A 254 -12.17 -8.79 -4.83
CA LEU A 254 -12.25 -10.04 -5.59
C LEU A 254 -13.45 -10.04 -6.54
N SER A 255 -14.64 -9.65 -6.06
CA SER A 255 -15.84 -9.48 -6.89
C SER A 255 -15.61 -8.52 -8.06
N GLU A 256 -15.03 -7.34 -7.79
CA GLU A 256 -14.66 -6.38 -8.85
C GLU A 256 -13.72 -7.00 -9.89
N THR A 257 -12.79 -7.86 -9.46
CA THR A 257 -11.84 -8.52 -10.36
C THR A 257 -12.51 -9.57 -11.23
N GLU A 258 -13.42 -10.36 -10.65
CA GLU A 258 -14.18 -11.39 -11.35
C GLU A 258 -15.23 -10.81 -12.32
N GLU A 259 -15.66 -9.57 -12.08
CA GLU A 259 -16.59 -8.84 -12.94
C GLU A 259 -15.91 -8.25 -14.20
N TRP A 260 -14.60 -7.97 -14.16
CA TRP A 260 -13.87 -7.35 -15.28
C TRP A 260 -14.04 -8.06 -16.64
N PRO A 261 -14.01 -9.40 -16.74
CA PRO A 261 -14.22 -10.08 -18.01
C PRO A 261 -15.62 -9.85 -18.59
N ALA A 262 -16.65 -9.76 -17.74
CA ALA A 262 -18.03 -9.48 -18.17
C ALA A 262 -18.20 -7.99 -18.55
N GLU A 263 -17.64 -7.09 -17.73
CA GLU A 263 -17.61 -5.64 -18.01
C GLU A 263 -16.88 -5.35 -19.33
N GLY A 264 -15.74 -6.00 -19.57
CA GLY A 264 -14.95 -5.84 -20.78
C GLY A 264 -15.65 -6.33 -22.05
N LEU A 265 -16.43 -7.42 -21.97
CA LEU A 265 -17.26 -7.87 -23.09
C LEU A 265 -18.36 -6.85 -23.42
N ALA A 266 -19.01 -6.27 -22.40
CA ALA A 266 -20.00 -5.22 -22.60
C ALA A 266 -19.36 -3.93 -23.17
N ALA A 267 -18.15 -3.59 -22.72
CA ALA A 267 -17.36 -2.46 -23.20
C ALA A 267 -16.93 -2.62 -24.67
N ARG A 268 -16.63 -3.85 -25.11
CA ARG A 268 -16.35 -4.16 -26.52
C ARG A 268 -17.52 -3.80 -27.42
N ASP A 269 -18.74 -4.12 -26.98
CA ASP A 269 -19.96 -3.81 -27.74
C ASP A 269 -20.23 -2.29 -27.82
N GLN A 270 -19.56 -1.50 -26.98
CA GLN A 270 -19.55 -0.02 -26.98
C GLN A 270 -18.35 0.57 -27.77
N GLU A 271 -17.65 -0.23 -28.57
CA GLU A 271 -16.50 0.16 -29.41
C GLU A 271 -15.29 0.75 -28.67
N LEU A 272 -15.10 0.42 -27.39
CA LEU A 272 -13.86 0.75 -26.69
C LEU A 272 -12.72 -0.10 -27.29
N GLY A 273 -11.83 0.52 -28.06
CA GLY A 273 -10.71 -0.14 -28.78
C GLY A 273 -9.70 -0.90 -27.91
N ILE A 274 -9.90 -0.92 -26.58
CA ILE A 274 -9.09 -1.63 -25.60
C ILE A 274 -9.17 -3.15 -25.82
N ALA A 275 -10.36 -3.70 -26.06
CA ALA A 275 -10.52 -5.14 -26.30
C ALA A 275 -9.74 -5.61 -27.55
N VAL A 276 -9.75 -4.78 -28.60
CA VAL A 276 -8.99 -5.03 -29.84
C VAL A 276 -7.48 -4.93 -29.59
N ASN A 277 -7.04 -3.91 -28.85
CA ASN A 277 -5.63 -3.75 -28.48
C ASN A 277 -5.12 -4.95 -27.65
N LEU A 278 -5.86 -5.37 -26.62
CA LEU A 278 -5.50 -6.52 -25.80
C LEU A 278 -5.44 -7.81 -26.63
N ARG A 279 -6.40 -8.02 -27.53
CA ARG A 279 -6.40 -9.19 -28.43
C ARG A 279 -5.18 -9.18 -29.36
N HIS A 280 -4.83 -8.03 -29.94
CA HIS A 280 -3.64 -7.88 -30.75
C HIS A 280 -2.35 -8.16 -29.94
N GLN A 281 -2.25 -7.62 -28.72
CA GLN A 281 -1.11 -7.92 -27.82
C GLN A 281 -1.02 -9.43 -27.53
N TYR A 282 -2.15 -10.09 -27.25
CA TYR A 282 -2.19 -11.54 -27.06
C TYR A 282 -1.67 -12.30 -28.28
N GLU A 283 -2.17 -11.99 -29.47
CA GLU A 283 -1.77 -12.67 -30.71
C GLU A 283 -0.26 -12.53 -30.97
N GLN A 284 0.27 -11.31 -30.80
CA GLN A 284 1.69 -11.02 -30.94
C GLN A 284 2.52 -11.82 -29.91
N ILE A 285 2.16 -11.77 -28.63
CA ILE A 285 2.90 -12.47 -27.56
C ILE A 285 2.82 -13.99 -27.75
N SER A 286 1.65 -14.53 -28.10
CA SER A 286 1.46 -15.96 -28.32
C SER A 286 2.29 -16.46 -29.50
N GLN A 287 2.39 -15.68 -30.57
CA GLN A 287 3.24 -16.01 -31.72
C GLN A 287 4.73 -15.92 -31.37
N ASP A 288 5.16 -14.86 -30.69
CA ASP A 288 6.55 -14.69 -30.26
C ASP A 288 7.01 -15.85 -29.36
N LEU A 289 6.16 -16.33 -28.45
CA LEU A 289 6.46 -17.47 -27.58
C LEU A 289 6.61 -18.78 -28.37
N LYS A 290 5.80 -18.98 -29.42
CA LYS A 290 5.89 -20.15 -30.32
C LYS A 290 7.18 -20.09 -31.16
N ASP A 291 7.51 -18.92 -31.70
CA ASP A 291 8.67 -18.72 -32.57
C ASP A 291 9.99 -18.91 -31.82
N GLN A 292 10.05 -18.46 -30.56
CA GLN A 292 11.20 -18.66 -29.69
C GLN A 292 11.39 -20.13 -29.23
N LYS A 293 10.49 -21.06 -29.61
CA LYS A 293 10.44 -22.45 -29.12
C LYS A 293 10.46 -22.52 -27.59
N ASN A 294 9.85 -21.54 -26.93
CA ASN A 294 9.82 -21.48 -25.47
C ASN A 294 8.69 -22.39 -24.96
N PHE A 295 8.89 -23.71 -25.09
CA PHE A 295 7.90 -24.72 -24.68
C PHE A 295 7.56 -24.68 -23.18
N GLY A 296 8.32 -23.91 -22.39
CA GLY A 296 8.05 -23.70 -20.96
C GLY A 296 6.87 -22.78 -20.68
N ILE A 297 6.35 -22.04 -21.66
CA ILE A 297 5.24 -21.08 -21.45
C ILE A 297 4.15 -21.31 -22.50
N THR A 298 2.92 -21.45 -22.05
CA THR A 298 1.72 -21.48 -22.88
C THR A 298 0.77 -20.37 -22.44
N LEU A 299 0.24 -19.61 -23.39
CA LEU A 299 -0.67 -18.50 -23.14
C LEU A 299 -1.94 -18.67 -23.98
N GLU A 300 -3.09 -18.61 -23.33
CA GLU A 300 -4.41 -18.81 -23.92
C GLU A 300 -5.40 -17.75 -23.42
N LEU A 301 -6.47 -17.51 -24.17
CA LEU A 301 -7.60 -16.69 -23.74
C LEU A 301 -8.69 -17.59 -23.17
N ALA A 302 -9.12 -17.33 -21.93
CA ALA A 302 -10.23 -18.07 -21.35
C ALA A 302 -11.53 -17.72 -22.08
N ASN A 303 -12.18 -18.72 -22.69
CA ASN A 303 -13.44 -18.56 -23.40
C ASN A 303 -13.41 -17.49 -24.53
N ASP A 304 -12.28 -17.33 -25.23
CA ASP A 304 -12.05 -16.27 -26.24
C ASP A 304 -12.27 -14.84 -25.70
N ASN A 305 -12.10 -14.63 -24.39
CA ASN A 305 -12.25 -13.33 -23.75
C ASN A 305 -10.89 -12.62 -23.64
N ALA A 306 -10.74 -11.47 -24.30
CA ALA A 306 -9.52 -10.66 -24.27
C ALA A 306 -9.18 -10.09 -22.88
N PHE A 307 -10.11 -10.14 -21.92
CA PHE A 307 -9.93 -9.62 -20.55
C PHE A 307 -9.60 -10.70 -19.51
N LEU A 308 -9.53 -11.97 -19.91
CA LEU A 308 -9.14 -13.08 -19.03
C LEU A 308 -8.14 -13.99 -19.74
N TRP A 309 -6.88 -13.89 -19.33
CA TRP A 309 -5.81 -14.69 -19.92
C TRP A 309 -5.42 -15.83 -18.97
N GLU A 310 -5.12 -16.98 -19.55
CA GLU A 310 -4.62 -18.15 -18.85
C GLU A 310 -3.18 -18.40 -19.27
N LEU A 311 -2.27 -18.27 -18.30
CA LEU A 311 -0.85 -18.52 -18.48
C LEU A 311 -0.51 -19.84 -17.80
N THR A 312 0.03 -20.79 -18.57
CA THR A 312 0.61 -22.03 -18.04
C THR A 312 2.12 -21.95 -18.16
N TYR A 313 2.81 -22.10 -17.03
CA TYR A 313 4.25 -22.14 -16.94
C TYR A 313 4.71 -23.53 -16.49
N PHE A 314 5.65 -24.12 -17.21
CA PHE A 314 6.32 -25.36 -16.85
C PHE A 314 7.65 -25.04 -16.19
N GLY A 315 7.83 -25.47 -14.95
CA GLY A 315 9.05 -25.21 -14.19
C GLY A 315 10.29 -25.74 -14.91
N ARG A 316 11.38 -24.96 -14.87
CA ARG A 316 12.61 -25.30 -15.60
C ARG A 316 13.22 -26.61 -15.06
N PRO A 317 13.76 -27.46 -15.96
CA PRO A 317 14.55 -28.61 -15.56
C PRO A 317 15.68 -28.20 -14.60
N MET A 318 15.94 -29.03 -13.60
CA MET A 318 16.99 -28.82 -12.59
C MET A 318 16.80 -27.59 -11.67
N SER A 319 15.64 -26.93 -11.71
CA SER A 319 15.27 -25.88 -10.75
C SER A 319 14.53 -26.44 -9.54
N HIS A 320 14.26 -25.60 -8.53
CA HIS A 320 13.36 -25.97 -7.43
C HIS A 320 11.90 -26.17 -7.85
N LEU A 321 11.55 -25.75 -9.06
CA LEU A 321 10.23 -25.85 -9.68
C LEU A 321 10.14 -27.01 -10.68
N ASP A 322 11.21 -27.80 -10.84
CA ASP A 322 11.28 -28.86 -11.83
C ASP A 322 10.11 -29.84 -11.71
N GLY A 323 9.55 -30.18 -12.86
CA GLY A 323 8.34 -30.98 -13.00
C GLY A 323 7.06 -30.26 -12.59
N GLY A 324 7.06 -29.01 -12.14
CA GLY A 324 5.85 -28.28 -11.77
C GLY A 324 5.09 -27.70 -12.97
N VAL A 325 3.75 -27.77 -12.94
CA VAL A 325 2.87 -27.06 -13.88
C VAL A 325 2.13 -25.96 -13.12
N PHE A 326 2.37 -24.70 -13.48
CA PHE A 326 1.81 -23.55 -12.78
C PHE A 326 0.82 -22.82 -13.68
N LYS A 327 -0.45 -22.80 -13.27
CA LYS A 327 -1.52 -22.12 -14.01
C LYS A 327 -1.88 -20.82 -13.33
N PHE A 328 -1.89 -19.73 -14.08
CA PHE A 328 -2.25 -18.40 -13.63
C PHE A 328 -3.45 -17.88 -14.42
N LYS A 329 -4.42 -17.33 -13.70
CA LYS A 329 -5.52 -16.52 -14.24
C LYS A 329 -5.16 -15.05 -14.11
N ILE A 330 -5.10 -14.36 -15.25
CA ILE A 330 -4.75 -12.94 -15.34
C ILE A 330 -6.02 -12.18 -15.73
N TYR A 331 -6.57 -11.46 -14.77
CA TYR A 331 -7.73 -10.61 -14.98
C TYR A 331 -7.29 -9.22 -15.40
N LEU A 332 -7.83 -8.74 -16.51
CA LEU A 332 -7.51 -7.45 -17.11
C LEU A 332 -8.70 -6.51 -16.96
N SER A 333 -8.43 -5.33 -16.39
CA SER A 333 -9.46 -4.31 -16.26
C SER A 333 -9.81 -3.70 -17.62
N PRO A 334 -11.09 -3.38 -17.87
CA PRO A 334 -11.50 -2.52 -18.99
C PRO A 334 -10.86 -1.12 -18.96
N ARG A 335 -10.26 -0.73 -17.83
CA ARG A 335 -9.53 0.53 -17.63
C ARG A 335 -8.00 0.36 -17.73
N PHE A 336 -7.50 -0.76 -18.25
CA PHE A 336 -6.07 -0.94 -18.48
C PHE A 336 -5.53 0.13 -19.46
N PRO A 337 -4.37 0.78 -19.18
CA PRO A 337 -3.38 0.47 -18.13
C PRO A 337 -3.50 1.26 -16.81
N ASP A 338 -4.55 2.08 -16.63
CA ASP A 338 -4.75 2.84 -15.38
C ASP A 338 -4.99 1.89 -14.20
N GLU A 339 -5.71 0.79 -14.44
CA GLU A 339 -5.83 -0.34 -13.54
C GLU A 339 -4.96 -1.51 -14.04
N GLN A 340 -4.00 -1.95 -13.21
CA GLN A 340 -3.10 -3.04 -13.60
C GLN A 340 -3.75 -4.42 -13.47
N PRO A 341 -3.25 -5.43 -14.22
CA PRO A 341 -3.75 -6.79 -14.17
C PRO A 341 -3.61 -7.42 -12.78
N ARG A 342 -4.63 -8.18 -12.37
CA ARG A 342 -4.64 -8.95 -11.13
C ARG A 342 -4.43 -10.42 -11.46
N VAL A 343 -3.42 -11.03 -10.84
CA VAL A 343 -2.94 -12.37 -11.21
C VAL A 343 -3.13 -13.32 -10.03
N PHE A 344 -3.78 -14.45 -10.31
CA PHE A 344 -4.08 -15.48 -9.32
C PHE A 344 -3.57 -16.83 -9.82
N MET A 345 -2.91 -17.59 -8.95
CA MET A 345 -2.64 -19.00 -9.19
C MET A 345 -3.90 -19.82 -8.95
N ASP A 346 -4.19 -20.74 -9.87
CA ASP A 346 -5.33 -21.66 -9.75
C ASP A 346 -5.12 -22.64 -8.58
N GLN A 347 -3.90 -23.16 -8.45
CA GLN A 347 -3.45 -23.96 -7.32
C GLN A 347 -2.31 -23.24 -6.58
N PRO A 348 -2.58 -22.54 -5.46
CA PRO A 348 -1.57 -21.79 -4.74
C PRO A 348 -0.45 -22.68 -4.21
N ILE A 349 0.80 -22.29 -4.48
CA ILE A 349 1.99 -22.98 -3.98
C ILE A 349 2.57 -22.30 -2.73
N PHE A 350 3.37 -23.03 -1.96
CA PHE A 350 4.05 -22.48 -0.80
C PHE A 350 5.28 -21.67 -1.22
N HIS A 351 5.05 -20.41 -1.60
CA HIS A 351 6.08 -19.52 -2.16
C HIS A 351 6.01 -18.12 -1.53
N VAL A 352 7.15 -17.42 -1.46
CA VAL A 352 7.25 -16.08 -0.83
C VAL A 352 6.43 -15.01 -1.57
N ARG A 353 6.30 -15.14 -2.90
CA ARG A 353 5.54 -14.23 -3.78
C ARG A 353 4.08 -14.64 -4.01
N VAL A 354 3.62 -15.75 -3.43
CA VAL A 354 2.25 -16.27 -3.64
C VAL A 354 1.51 -16.28 -2.31
N SER A 355 0.43 -15.50 -2.21
CA SER A 355 -0.39 -15.46 -1.01
C SER A 355 -1.16 -16.78 -0.81
N LYS A 356 -1.71 -17.01 0.39
CA LYS A 356 -2.56 -18.17 0.67
C LYS A 356 -3.82 -18.22 -0.21
N ALA A 357 -4.29 -17.07 -0.67
CA ALA A 357 -5.44 -16.94 -1.58
C ALA A 357 -5.04 -17.04 -3.07
N GLY A 358 -3.79 -17.40 -3.39
CA GLY A 358 -3.32 -17.53 -4.77
C GLY A 358 -2.92 -16.22 -5.44
N VAL A 359 -3.12 -15.07 -4.80
CA VAL A 359 -2.69 -13.76 -5.34
C VAL A 359 -1.17 -13.75 -5.52
N LEU A 360 -0.71 -13.45 -6.74
CA LEU A 360 0.70 -13.33 -7.08
C LEU A 360 1.20 -11.88 -6.89
N CYS A 361 2.34 -11.73 -6.22
CA CYS A 361 3.09 -10.49 -6.15
C CYS A 361 4.20 -10.46 -7.21
N TYR A 362 4.01 -9.66 -8.25
CA TYR A 362 4.96 -9.45 -9.32
C TYR A 362 5.13 -7.95 -9.62
N LEU A 363 6.26 -7.57 -10.22
CA LEU A 363 6.61 -6.18 -10.49
C LEU A 363 7.03 -6.04 -11.96
N PRO A 364 6.14 -5.57 -12.86
CA PRO A 364 6.48 -5.36 -14.25
C PRO A 364 7.41 -4.15 -14.42
N GLN A 365 8.29 -4.19 -15.42
CA GLN A 365 9.16 -3.04 -15.75
C GLN A 365 8.34 -1.89 -16.36
N ARG A 366 7.36 -2.24 -17.18
CA ARG A 366 6.41 -1.34 -17.82
C ARG A 366 4.99 -1.82 -17.57
N VAL A 367 4.11 -0.89 -17.22
CA VAL A 367 2.74 -1.19 -16.77
C VAL A 367 1.71 -1.09 -17.90
N ASP A 368 2.13 -0.54 -19.04
CA ASP A 368 1.30 -0.26 -20.22
C ASP A 368 1.28 -1.41 -21.25
N ASP A 369 2.10 -2.44 -21.06
CA ASP A 369 2.33 -3.51 -22.02
C ASP A 369 2.22 -4.89 -21.36
N MET A 370 1.33 -5.74 -21.88
CA MET A 370 1.10 -7.08 -21.35
C MET A 370 2.31 -8.00 -21.44
N ARG A 371 3.22 -7.78 -22.40
CA ARG A 371 4.45 -8.61 -22.47
C ARG A 371 5.29 -8.47 -21.21
N ASN A 372 5.45 -7.24 -20.73
CA ASN A 372 6.17 -6.93 -19.50
C ASN A 372 5.49 -7.53 -18.26
N HIS A 373 4.16 -7.65 -18.26
CA HIS A 373 3.43 -8.35 -17.20
C HIS A 373 3.70 -9.86 -17.23
N ILE A 374 3.65 -10.51 -18.40
CA ILE A 374 3.93 -11.96 -18.53
C ILE A 374 5.36 -12.28 -18.10
N ASP A 375 6.34 -11.53 -18.59
CA ASP A 375 7.75 -11.75 -18.24
C ASP A 375 7.98 -11.56 -16.73
N ALA A 376 7.32 -10.58 -16.10
CA ALA A 376 7.41 -10.35 -14.66
C ALA A 376 6.68 -11.42 -13.82
N ILE A 377 5.59 -11.99 -14.31
CA ILE A 377 4.88 -13.11 -13.66
C ILE A 377 5.82 -14.34 -13.60
N VAL A 378 6.44 -14.69 -14.73
CA VAL A 378 7.39 -15.81 -14.78
C VAL A 378 8.61 -15.52 -13.91
N ALA A 379 9.19 -14.32 -14.01
CA ALA A 379 10.34 -13.93 -13.20
C ALA A 379 10.04 -13.97 -11.69
N ALA A 380 8.83 -13.61 -11.25
CA ALA A 380 8.45 -13.62 -9.83
C ALA A 380 8.41 -15.04 -9.22
N ILE A 381 8.21 -16.07 -10.05
CA ILE A 381 8.20 -17.48 -9.61
C ILE A 381 9.57 -18.13 -9.80
N ASP A 382 10.29 -17.78 -10.88
CA ASP A 382 11.62 -18.31 -11.19
C ASP A 382 12.76 -17.74 -10.32
N GLU A 383 12.52 -16.68 -9.55
CA GLU A 383 13.54 -16.04 -8.73
C GLU A 383 13.99 -16.95 -7.56
N GLU A 384 15.08 -17.72 -7.76
CA GLU A 384 15.57 -18.67 -6.76
C GLU A 384 16.23 -18.01 -5.54
N SER A 385 16.79 -16.82 -5.70
CA SER A 385 17.53 -16.10 -4.64
C SER A 385 17.21 -14.61 -4.64
N PRO A 386 15.95 -14.23 -4.36
CA PRO A 386 15.54 -12.84 -4.29
C PRO A 386 16.31 -12.09 -3.19
N PRO A 387 16.67 -10.81 -3.40
CA PRO A 387 17.09 -9.95 -2.30
C PRO A 387 15.95 -9.86 -1.26
N TYR A 388 16.31 -9.72 0.02
CA TYR A 388 15.31 -9.56 1.07
C TYR A 388 14.54 -8.25 0.87
N ASP A 389 13.29 -8.33 0.43
CA ASP A 389 12.35 -7.21 0.38
C ASP A 389 10.99 -7.62 0.98
N PRO A 390 10.70 -7.23 2.24
CA PRO A 390 9.46 -7.58 2.92
C PRO A 390 8.22 -6.99 2.25
N ARG A 391 8.34 -5.96 1.40
CA ARG A 391 7.22 -5.40 0.64
C ARG A 391 6.75 -6.33 -0.48
N THR A 392 7.51 -7.36 -0.77
CA THR A 392 7.19 -8.35 -1.79
C THR A 392 6.86 -9.74 -1.23
N ASN A 393 7.01 -9.89 0.08
CA ASN A 393 6.78 -11.13 0.79
C ASN A 393 5.31 -11.22 1.21
N VAL A 394 4.48 -11.77 0.34
CA VAL A 394 3.03 -11.85 0.56
C VAL A 394 2.58 -13.06 1.35
N ASN A 395 3.49 -14.02 1.57
CA ASN A 395 3.28 -15.16 2.44
C ASN A 395 4.26 -15.08 3.63
N PRO A 396 3.81 -14.59 4.80
CA PRO A 396 4.66 -14.41 5.97
C PRO A 396 5.29 -15.72 6.46
N GLU A 397 4.56 -16.83 6.42
CA GLU A 397 5.06 -18.15 6.85
C GLU A 397 6.19 -18.64 5.94
N ALA A 398 6.01 -18.51 4.63
CA ALA A 398 7.03 -18.82 3.64
C ALA A 398 8.26 -17.92 3.80
N SER A 399 8.05 -16.62 4.02
CA SER A 399 9.11 -15.63 4.21
C SER A 399 9.98 -15.93 5.43
N ILE A 400 9.37 -16.27 6.58
CA ILE A 400 10.11 -16.62 7.79
C ILE A 400 11.02 -17.84 7.53
N LEU A 401 10.53 -18.85 6.82
CA LEU A 401 11.32 -20.04 6.52
C LEU A 401 12.41 -19.78 5.48
N PHE A 402 12.14 -18.97 4.45
CA PHE A 402 13.07 -18.70 3.36
C PHE A 402 14.30 -17.90 3.81
N TRP A 403 14.12 -16.85 4.62
CA TRP A 403 15.22 -16.04 5.14
C TRP A 403 15.69 -16.47 6.55
N GLY A 404 15.11 -17.53 7.10
CA GLY A 404 15.50 -18.11 8.38
C GLY A 404 16.81 -18.90 8.36
N THR A 405 16.95 -19.81 9.32
CA THR A 405 18.12 -20.67 9.50
C THR A 405 18.30 -21.65 8.32
N PRO A 406 19.48 -22.27 8.14
CA PRO A 406 19.66 -23.33 7.13
C PRO A 406 18.65 -24.48 7.25
N GLU A 407 18.23 -24.82 8.47
CA GLU A 407 17.18 -25.80 8.75
C GLU A 407 15.81 -25.32 8.26
N ASP A 408 15.49 -24.05 8.47
CA ASP A 408 14.22 -23.47 8.03
C ASP A 408 14.15 -23.37 6.50
N ARG A 409 15.25 -23.05 5.83
CA ARG A 409 15.35 -23.09 4.37
C ARG A 409 15.08 -24.50 3.82
N LYS A 410 15.61 -25.54 4.49
CA LYS A 410 15.30 -26.93 4.13
C LYS A 410 13.81 -27.24 4.29
N LYS A 411 13.16 -26.72 5.33
CA LYS A 411 11.70 -26.86 5.52
C LYS A 411 10.93 -26.11 4.43
N TYR A 412 11.36 -24.90 4.06
CA TYR A 412 10.77 -24.13 2.97
C TYR A 412 10.75 -24.95 1.67
N TYR A 413 11.91 -25.43 1.22
CA TYR A 413 12.00 -26.19 -0.04
C TYR A 413 11.23 -27.51 0.01
N ARG A 414 11.12 -28.14 1.19
CA ARG A 414 10.27 -29.33 1.38
C ARG A 414 8.79 -29.00 1.22
N ASN A 415 8.32 -27.90 1.80
CA ASN A 415 6.93 -27.45 1.69
C ASN A 415 6.62 -26.99 0.26
N LEU A 416 7.54 -26.27 -0.38
CA LEU A 416 7.44 -25.86 -1.79
C LEU A 416 7.28 -27.08 -2.70
N ARG A 417 8.17 -28.08 -2.60
CA ARG A 417 8.07 -29.33 -3.38
C ARG A 417 6.74 -30.06 -3.17
N ARG A 418 6.31 -30.21 -1.92
CA ARG A 418 5.00 -30.81 -1.61
C ARG A 418 3.83 -30.03 -2.24
N SER A 419 3.93 -28.71 -2.32
CA SER A 419 2.89 -27.90 -2.98
C SER A 419 2.95 -28.00 -4.51
N ILE A 420 4.13 -28.20 -5.10
CA ILE A 420 4.31 -28.41 -6.54
C ILE A 420 3.74 -29.76 -6.98
N GLU A 421 3.92 -30.81 -6.19
CA GLU A 421 3.35 -32.14 -6.49
C GLU A 421 1.82 -32.08 -6.66
N LYS A 422 1.15 -31.18 -5.93
CA LYS A 422 -0.31 -30.99 -6.02
C LYS A 422 -0.76 -30.24 -7.26
N THR A 423 0.13 -29.58 -8.01
CA THR A 423 -0.31 -28.82 -9.19
C THR A 423 -0.60 -29.71 -10.41
N TRP A 424 -0.31 -31.01 -10.30
CA TRP A 424 -0.64 -32.05 -11.28
C TRP A 424 -2.02 -32.69 -11.07
N GLU A 425 -2.50 -32.66 -9.83
CA GLU A 425 -3.82 -33.17 -9.42
C GLU A 425 -4.91 -32.17 -9.81
#